data_AF-A0A852K8C4-F1
#
_entry.id   AF-A0A852K8C4-F1
#
_cell.length_a   1.000
_cell.length_b   1.000
_cell.length_c   1.000
_cell.angle_alpha   90.00
_cell.angle_beta   90.00
_cell.angle_gamma   90.00
#
_symmetry.space_group_name_H-M   'P 1'
#
loop_
_entity.id
_entity.type
_entity.pdbx_description
1 polymer ?
#
loop_
_entity_poly.entity_id
_entity_poly.type
_entity_poly.pdbx_seq_one_letter_code
_entity_poly.pdbx_strand_id
1 'polypeptide(L)'
;LRVNQDEPMEDYPLKVEGGREEDSRRFGMGQTTKDQMRTNVINEIISTERDYIKHLKDICEGYIKQCRKRADMFTEEQLKTIFGNIEDIYRCQKKFVKALEKKFNKDHPHLSEVGSCFLEYQTEFQIYSEYCNNHPNACLELSRLAKVNKYVYFFEACRL
;
A
#
# COMPACT_ATOMS: atom_id res chain seq x y z
N LEU A 1 -0.43 6.18 17.92
CA LEU A 1 0.97 5.81 17.67
C LEU A 1 1.84 6.98 18.11
N ARG A 2 2.63 6.81 19.17
CA ARG A 2 3.58 7.86 19.58
C ARG A 2 4.84 7.71 18.73
N VAL A 3 5.11 8.72 17.93
CA VAL A 3 6.39 8.95 17.29
C VAL A 3 7.38 9.32 18.38
N ASN A 4 8.39 8.48 18.61
CA ASN A 4 9.55 8.88 19.40
C ASN A 4 10.40 9.78 18.50
N GLN A 5 10.21 11.08 18.65
CA GLN A 5 11.21 12.08 18.30
C GLN A 5 11.96 12.46 19.58
N ASP A 6 13.22 12.82 19.38
CA ASP A 6 14.20 13.41 20.30
C ASP A 6 15.12 12.42 21.04
N GLU A 7 16.39 12.37 20.63
CA GLU A 7 17.42 13.20 21.29
C GLU A 7 18.58 13.58 20.34
N PRO A 8 19.25 14.73 20.56
CA PRO A 8 20.31 15.28 19.70
C PRO A 8 21.75 15.12 20.25
N MET A 9 22.70 15.08 19.30
CA MET A 9 24.09 15.62 19.31
C MET A 9 25.18 15.04 20.25
N GLU A 10 26.43 15.22 19.77
CA GLU A 10 27.76 15.10 20.44
C GLU A 10 28.44 13.72 20.29
N ASP A 11 29.70 13.55 19.91
CA ASP A 11 30.86 14.44 19.79
C ASP A 11 31.89 13.79 18.82
N TYR A 12 32.66 14.60 18.09
CA TYR A 12 33.75 14.12 17.22
C TYR A 12 35.03 13.92 18.04
N PRO A 13 35.82 12.85 17.82
CA PRO A 13 37.24 12.89 18.12
C PRO A 13 38.03 13.11 16.83
N LEU A 14 38.57 14.33 16.66
CA LEU A 14 39.76 14.55 15.86
C LEU A 14 40.94 13.86 16.56
N LYS A 15 41.52 12.84 15.92
CA LYS A 15 42.93 12.48 16.15
C LYS A 15 43.64 12.32 14.81
N VAL A 16 44.55 13.26 14.57
CA VAL A 16 45.49 13.27 13.46
C VAL A 16 46.68 12.37 13.81
N GLU A 17 47.18 11.73 12.73
CA GLU A 17 48.53 11.24 12.48
C GLU A 17 48.91 9.77 12.75
N GLY A 18 49.19 9.08 11.61
CA GLY A 18 50.29 8.13 11.48
C GLY A 18 49.90 6.72 11.02
N GLY A 19 49.90 6.46 9.70
CA GLY A 19 49.99 5.09 9.16
C GLY A 19 49.00 4.78 8.03
N ARG A 20 49.55 4.53 6.84
CA ARG A 20 48.85 4.19 5.59
C ARG A 20 48.21 2.79 5.65
N GLU A 21 47.10 2.66 4.90
CA GLU A 21 46.59 1.42 4.27
C GLU A 21 45.79 0.40 5.10
N GLU A 22 44.68 0.75 5.77
CA GLU A 22 43.62 -0.26 6.10
C GLU A 22 42.17 0.24 6.12
N ASP A 23 41.85 1.43 5.58
CA ASP A 23 40.48 2.00 5.75
C ASP A 23 39.46 1.59 4.67
N SER A 24 39.90 1.01 3.53
CA SER A 24 38.98 0.66 2.44
C SER A 24 38.16 -0.61 2.68
N ARG A 25 38.56 -1.51 3.60
CA ARG A 25 37.87 -2.79 3.81
C ARG A 25 36.68 -2.67 4.77
N ARG A 26 36.65 -1.68 5.67
CA ARG A 26 35.53 -1.46 6.60
C ARG A 26 34.34 -0.75 5.95
N PHE A 27 34.60 0.14 4.98
CA PHE A 27 33.55 0.83 4.24
C PHE A 27 32.74 -0.10 3.32
N GLY A 28 33.39 -1.08 2.68
CA GLY A 28 32.75 -1.97 1.72
C GLY A 28 31.72 -2.94 2.31
N MET A 29 31.99 -3.51 3.49
CA MET A 29 31.09 -4.49 4.14
C MET A 29 29.84 -3.86 4.78
N GLY A 30 29.95 -2.62 5.28
CA GLY A 30 28.82 -1.90 5.87
C GLY A 30 27.86 -1.35 4.81
N GLN A 31 28.39 -0.95 3.65
CA GLN A 31 27.60 -0.40 2.54
C GLN A 31 26.74 -1.48 1.88
N THR A 32 27.31 -2.65 1.59
CA THR A 32 26.56 -3.80 1.03
C THR A 32 25.41 -4.24 1.93
N THR A 33 25.58 -4.14 3.26
CA THR A 33 24.53 -4.51 4.22
C THR A 33 23.38 -3.49 4.21
N LYS A 34 23.67 -2.18 4.17
CA LYS A 34 22.65 -1.13 4.05
C LYS A 34 21.92 -1.17 2.71
N ASP A 35 22.65 -1.43 1.63
CA ASP A 35 22.08 -1.57 0.28
C ASP A 35 21.20 -2.81 0.19
N GLN A 36 21.58 -3.91 0.84
CA GLN A 36 20.72 -5.08 0.95
C GLN A 36 19.45 -4.78 1.74
N MET A 37 19.53 -4.07 2.87
CA MET A 37 18.34 -3.65 3.62
C MET A 37 17.42 -2.78 2.77
N ARG A 38 17.96 -1.79 2.04
CA ARG A 38 17.16 -0.93 1.14
C ARG A 38 16.53 -1.74 0.02
N THR A 39 17.26 -2.68 -0.56
CA THR A 39 16.73 -3.64 -1.56
C THR A 39 15.54 -4.39 -1.01
N ASN A 40 15.64 -4.93 0.21
CA ASN A 40 14.55 -5.67 0.85
C ASN A 40 13.31 -4.80 1.04
N VAL A 41 13.47 -3.58 1.57
CA VAL A 41 12.36 -2.63 1.77
C VAL A 41 11.68 -2.28 0.44
N ILE A 42 12.44 -2.03 -0.62
CA ILE A 42 11.87 -1.68 -1.92
C ILE A 42 11.10 -2.86 -2.52
N ASN A 43 11.68 -4.07 -2.42
CA ASN A 43 10.99 -5.27 -2.87
C ASN A 43 9.70 -5.51 -2.09
N GLU A 44 9.70 -5.29 -0.78
CA GLU A 44 8.52 -5.40 0.08
C GLU A 44 7.45 -4.37 -0.32
N ILE A 45 7.81 -3.11 -0.54
CA ILE A 45 6.88 -2.08 -1.04
C ILE A 45 6.26 -2.54 -2.37
N ILE A 46 7.06 -2.91 -3.35
CA ILE A 46 6.53 -3.33 -4.66
C ILE A 46 5.64 -4.58 -4.54
N SER A 47 6.03 -5.56 -3.71
CA SER A 47 5.25 -6.79 -3.52
C SER A 47 3.91 -6.50 -2.84
N THR A 48 3.93 -5.76 -1.73
CA THR A 48 2.72 -5.44 -0.96
C THR A 48 1.76 -4.59 -1.77
N GLU A 49 2.25 -3.66 -2.58
CA GLU A 49 1.41 -2.85 -3.47
C GLU A 49 0.78 -3.67 -4.61
N ARG A 50 1.46 -4.73 -5.09
CA ARG A 50 0.91 -5.70 -6.05
C ARG A 50 -0.16 -6.60 -5.43
N ASP A 51 0.04 -7.03 -4.20
CA ASP A 51 -0.96 -7.81 -3.47
C ASP A 51 -2.19 -6.95 -3.16
N TYR A 52 -1.98 -5.71 -2.73
CA TYR A 52 -3.05 -4.77 -2.45
C TYR A 52 -3.91 -4.47 -3.69
N ILE A 53 -3.30 -4.18 -4.85
CA ILE A 53 -4.07 -3.96 -6.08
C ILE A 53 -4.82 -5.23 -6.55
N LYS A 54 -4.28 -6.42 -6.27
CA LYS A 54 -5.00 -7.69 -6.52
C LYS A 54 -6.24 -7.78 -5.64
N HIS A 55 -6.14 -7.49 -4.35
CA HIS A 55 -7.30 -7.48 -3.46
C HIS A 55 -8.37 -6.47 -3.90
N LEU A 56 -7.97 -5.26 -4.31
CA LEU A 56 -8.90 -4.27 -4.85
C LEU A 56 -9.59 -4.77 -6.14
N LYS A 57 -8.86 -5.45 -7.01
CA LYS A 57 -9.41 -6.07 -8.22
C LYS A 57 -10.44 -7.13 -7.86
N ASP A 58 -10.13 -8.02 -6.91
CA ASP A 58 -11.02 -9.09 -6.49
C ASP A 58 -12.32 -8.52 -5.86
N ILE A 59 -12.23 -7.42 -5.12
CA ILE A 59 -13.41 -6.68 -4.63
C ILE A 59 -14.26 -6.15 -5.79
N CYS A 60 -13.64 -5.45 -6.75
CA CYS A 60 -14.37 -4.83 -7.86
C CYS A 60 -14.99 -5.88 -8.80
N GLU A 61 -14.24 -6.91 -9.17
CA GLU A 61 -14.65 -7.91 -10.15
C GLU A 61 -15.44 -9.07 -9.54
N GLY A 62 -15.08 -9.51 -8.34
CA GLY A 62 -15.70 -10.61 -7.62
C GLY A 62 -16.99 -10.21 -6.90
N TYR A 63 -17.01 -9.05 -6.24
CA TYR A 63 -18.18 -8.60 -5.47
C TYR A 63 -19.00 -7.55 -6.21
N ILE A 64 -18.45 -6.36 -6.46
CA ILE A 64 -19.24 -5.20 -6.98
C ILE A 64 -19.95 -5.55 -8.28
N LYS A 65 -19.22 -6.16 -9.22
CA LYS A 65 -19.77 -6.57 -10.52
C LYS A 65 -20.90 -7.58 -10.38
N GLN A 66 -20.85 -8.49 -9.40
CA GLN A 66 -21.91 -9.46 -9.18
C GLN A 66 -23.11 -8.82 -8.47
N CYS A 67 -22.87 -7.94 -7.49
CA CYS A 67 -23.95 -7.23 -6.80
C CYS A 67 -24.77 -6.37 -7.77
N ARG A 68 -24.11 -5.65 -8.70
CA ARG A 68 -24.78 -4.83 -9.73
C ARG A 68 -25.64 -5.64 -10.71
N LYS A 69 -25.34 -6.93 -10.92
CA LYS A 69 -26.20 -7.82 -11.73
C LYS A 69 -27.46 -8.26 -10.99
N ARG A 70 -27.49 -8.12 -9.67
CA ARG A 70 -28.58 -8.55 -8.78
C ARG A 70 -29.30 -7.34 -8.20
N ALA A 71 -29.90 -6.54 -9.08
CA ALA A 71 -30.74 -5.40 -8.69
C ALA A 71 -31.98 -5.82 -7.85
N ASP A 72 -32.35 -7.12 -7.90
CA ASP A 72 -33.35 -7.72 -7.02
C ASP A 72 -32.87 -7.93 -5.56
N MET A 73 -31.55 -7.90 -5.35
CA MET A 73 -30.91 -8.08 -4.04
C MET A 73 -30.32 -6.79 -3.47
N PHE A 74 -29.74 -5.93 -4.30
CA PHE A 74 -29.06 -4.73 -3.83
C PHE A 74 -29.61 -3.49 -4.53
N THR A 75 -29.95 -2.47 -3.75
CA THR A 75 -30.22 -1.14 -4.31
C THR A 75 -28.91 -0.39 -4.58
N GLU A 76 -28.93 0.58 -5.50
CA GLU A 76 -27.76 1.43 -5.77
C GLU A 76 -27.28 2.17 -4.51
N GLU A 77 -28.20 2.57 -3.63
CA GLU A 77 -27.85 3.19 -2.34
C GLU A 77 -27.08 2.23 -1.44
N GLN A 78 -27.55 0.98 -1.31
CA GLN A 78 -26.83 -0.04 -0.53
C GLN A 78 -25.44 -0.32 -1.10
N LEU A 79 -25.31 -0.39 -2.44
CA LEU A 79 -24.01 -0.58 -3.08
C LEU A 79 -23.07 0.59 -2.78
N LYS A 80 -23.58 1.82 -2.84
CA LYS A 80 -22.81 3.02 -2.49
C LYS A 80 -22.39 3.01 -1.02
N THR A 81 -23.27 2.61 -0.09
CA THR A 81 -22.95 2.51 1.33
C THR A 81 -21.90 1.45 1.60
N ILE A 82 -22.02 0.25 1.01
CA ILE A 82 -21.13 -0.89 1.27
C ILE A 82 -19.74 -0.66 0.66
N PHE A 83 -19.67 -0.20 -0.59
CA PHE A 83 -18.42 -0.13 -1.34
C PHE A 83 -17.80 1.26 -1.39
N GLY A 84 -18.57 2.33 -1.12
CA GLY A 84 -18.09 3.71 -1.18
C GLY A 84 -17.44 4.04 -2.52
N ASN A 85 -16.28 4.68 -2.46
CA ASN A 85 -15.44 5.04 -3.61
C ASN A 85 -14.31 4.02 -3.88
N ILE A 86 -14.46 2.74 -3.50
CA ILE A 86 -13.40 1.73 -3.66
C ILE A 86 -12.95 1.52 -5.11
N GLU A 87 -13.84 1.70 -6.09
CA GLU A 87 -13.48 1.65 -7.51
C GLU A 87 -12.55 2.81 -7.91
N ASP A 88 -12.67 3.96 -7.24
CA ASP A 88 -11.82 5.13 -7.48
C ASP A 88 -10.44 4.89 -6.87
N ILE A 89 -10.40 4.32 -5.65
CA ILE A 89 -9.18 3.82 -5.02
C ILE A 89 -8.49 2.82 -5.93
N TYR A 90 -9.21 1.84 -6.49
CA TYR A 90 -8.63 0.86 -7.41
C TYR A 90 -8.02 1.52 -8.66
N ARG A 91 -8.70 2.51 -9.25
CA ARG A 91 -8.16 3.25 -10.41
C ARG A 91 -6.92 4.06 -10.06
N CYS A 92 -6.91 4.74 -8.91
CA CYS A 92 -5.74 5.46 -8.40
C CYS A 92 -4.57 4.50 -8.19
N GLN A 93 -4.81 3.42 -7.43
CA GLN A 93 -3.81 2.41 -7.10
C GLN A 93 -3.19 1.77 -8.34
N LYS A 94 -3.99 1.52 -9.39
CA LYS A 94 -3.50 0.99 -10.66
C LYS A 94 -2.54 1.93 -11.38
N LYS A 95 -2.72 3.24 -11.27
CA LYS A 95 -1.78 4.22 -11.82
C LYS A 95 -0.52 4.30 -10.94
N PHE A 96 -0.70 4.32 -9.62
CA PHE A 96 0.38 4.38 -8.65
C PHE A 96 1.35 3.18 -8.76
N VAL A 97 0.84 1.95 -8.79
CA VAL A 97 1.66 0.74 -8.96
C VAL A 97 2.46 0.79 -10.27
N LYS A 98 1.85 1.24 -11.37
CA LYS A 98 2.57 1.41 -12.64
C LYS A 98 3.70 2.43 -12.54
N ALA A 99 3.49 3.52 -11.80
CA ALA A 99 4.52 4.53 -11.58
C ALA A 99 5.68 3.95 -10.74
N LEU A 100 5.37 3.21 -9.67
CA LEU A 100 6.35 2.51 -8.86
C LEU A 100 7.17 1.51 -9.67
N GLU A 101 6.52 0.67 -10.47
CA GLU A 101 7.19 -0.32 -11.33
C GLU A 101 8.10 0.34 -12.38
N LYS A 102 7.75 1.54 -12.86
CA LYS A 102 8.59 2.32 -13.77
C LYS A 102 9.84 2.87 -13.08
N LYS A 103 9.77 3.19 -11.78
CA LYS A 103 10.90 3.67 -10.97
C LYS A 103 11.74 2.55 -10.36
N PHE A 104 11.29 1.30 -10.46
CA PHE A 104 12.00 0.14 -9.95
C PHE A 104 13.19 -0.24 -10.84
N ASN A 105 14.39 -0.22 -10.27
CA ASN A 105 15.60 -0.69 -10.94
C ASN A 105 15.81 -2.18 -10.66
N LYS A 106 15.70 -3.02 -11.71
CA LYS A 106 15.80 -4.48 -11.57
C LYS A 106 17.23 -4.95 -11.27
N ASP A 107 18.23 -4.29 -11.83
CA ASP A 107 19.64 -4.67 -11.68
C ASP A 107 20.19 -4.21 -10.32
N HIS A 108 19.73 -3.04 -9.86
CA HIS A 108 20.12 -2.44 -8.60
C HIS A 108 18.89 -1.90 -7.83
N PRO A 109 18.11 -2.77 -7.15
CA PRO A 109 16.88 -2.35 -6.46
C PRO A 109 17.09 -1.24 -5.42
N HIS A 110 18.20 -1.28 -4.69
CA HIS A 110 18.64 -0.23 -3.76
C HIS A 110 18.99 1.11 -4.41
N LEU A 111 18.88 1.27 -5.73
CA LEU A 111 18.95 2.58 -6.41
C LEU A 111 17.57 3.07 -6.91
N SER A 112 16.49 2.31 -6.68
CA SER A 112 15.15 2.71 -7.14
C SER A 112 14.66 3.98 -6.43
N GLU A 113 14.09 4.92 -7.18
CA GLU A 113 13.65 6.25 -6.69
C GLU A 113 12.14 6.30 -6.38
N VAL A 114 11.65 5.32 -5.62
CA VAL A 114 10.21 5.13 -5.37
C VAL A 114 9.56 6.31 -4.63
N GLY A 115 10.32 7.07 -3.83
CA GLY A 115 9.81 8.24 -3.08
C GLY A 115 9.21 9.33 -3.97
N SER A 116 9.75 9.51 -5.18
CA SER A 116 9.21 10.47 -6.16
C SER A 116 7.77 10.15 -6.57
N CYS A 117 7.40 8.86 -6.61
CA CYS A 117 6.04 8.44 -6.92
C CYS A 117 5.05 8.87 -5.84
N PHE A 118 5.42 8.78 -4.56
CA PHE A 118 4.54 9.18 -3.46
C PHE A 118 4.26 10.69 -3.46
N LEU A 119 5.27 11.50 -3.80
CA LEU A 119 5.11 12.95 -3.92
C LEU A 119 4.18 13.32 -5.09
N GLU A 120 4.32 12.63 -6.24
CA GLU A 120 3.45 12.84 -7.40
C GLU A 120 1.99 12.49 -7.10
N TYR A 121 1.74 11.44 -6.32
CA TYR A 121 0.39 10.93 -6.03
C TYR A 121 -0.21 11.44 -4.71
N GLN A 122 0.48 12.32 -3.98
CA GLN A 122 0.05 12.80 -2.65
C GLN A 122 -1.39 13.34 -2.64
N THR A 123 -1.78 14.10 -3.66
CA THR A 123 -3.13 14.67 -3.76
C THR A 123 -4.17 13.63 -4.14
N GLU A 124 -3.81 12.63 -4.94
CA GLU A 124 -4.69 11.54 -5.34
C GLU A 124 -5.06 10.66 -4.13
N PHE A 125 -4.18 10.53 -3.14
CA PHE A 125 -4.46 9.78 -1.91
C PHE A 125 -5.54 10.42 -1.01
N GLN A 126 -6.00 11.65 -1.29
CA GLN A 126 -7.07 12.28 -0.51
C GLN A 126 -8.41 11.52 -0.59
N ILE A 127 -8.63 10.71 -1.65
CA ILE A 127 -9.82 9.87 -1.79
C ILE A 127 -9.99 8.84 -0.65
N TYR A 128 -8.90 8.47 0.02
CA TYR A 128 -8.94 7.57 1.17
C TYR A 128 -9.65 8.18 2.38
N SER A 129 -9.68 9.52 2.49
CA SER A 129 -10.43 10.21 3.55
C SER A 129 -11.92 9.87 3.47
N GLU A 130 -12.51 9.98 2.27
CA GLU A 130 -13.91 9.62 2.02
C GLU A 130 -14.17 8.14 2.34
N TYR A 131 -13.29 7.24 1.89
CA TYR A 131 -13.44 5.81 2.13
C TYR A 131 -13.44 5.47 3.62
N CYS A 132 -12.48 6.02 4.38
CA CYS A 132 -12.37 5.82 5.82
C CYS A 132 -13.58 6.40 6.57
N ASN A 133 -14.06 7.57 6.16
CA ASN A 133 -15.24 8.21 6.77
C ASN A 133 -16.52 7.40 6.54
N ASN A 134 -16.65 6.70 5.40
CA ASN A 134 -17.78 5.84 5.12
C ASN A 134 -17.67 4.42 5.73
N HIS A 135 -16.46 3.95 6.06
CA HIS A 135 -16.22 2.58 6.52
C HIS A 135 -17.13 2.11 7.67
N PRO A 136 -17.45 2.92 8.71
CA PRO A 136 -18.39 2.52 9.75
C PRO A 136 -19.79 2.18 9.21
N ASN A 137 -20.29 2.96 8.25
CA ASN A 137 -21.61 2.72 7.63
C ASN A 137 -21.61 1.43 6.80
N ALA A 138 -20.52 1.18 6.06
CA ALA A 138 -20.34 -0.07 5.32
C ALA A 138 -20.39 -1.30 6.24
N CYS A 139 -19.69 -1.24 7.38
CA CYS A 139 -19.67 -2.32 8.38
C CYS A 139 -21.07 -2.57 8.98
N LEU A 140 -21.83 -1.52 9.27
CA LEU A 140 -23.20 -1.64 9.78
C LEU A 140 -24.13 -2.30 8.75
N GLU A 141 -24.07 -1.87 7.49
CA GLU A 141 -24.91 -2.41 6.43
C GLU A 141 -24.54 -3.87 6.12
N LEU A 142 -23.25 -4.20 6.04
CA LEU A 142 -22.79 -5.59 5.88
C LEU A 142 -23.25 -6.48 7.04
N SER A 143 -23.15 -5.99 8.28
CA SER A 143 -23.63 -6.73 9.47
C SER A 143 -25.13 -6.98 9.43
N ARG A 144 -25.91 -6.05 8.87
CA ARG A 144 -27.36 -6.22 8.68
C ARG A 144 -27.66 -7.26 7.61
N LEU A 145 -26.96 -7.22 6.47
CA LEU A 145 -27.13 -8.18 5.38
C LEU A 145 -26.70 -9.60 5.78
N ALA A 146 -25.64 -9.74 6.57
CA ALA A 146 -25.13 -11.02 7.06
C ALA A 146 -26.12 -11.80 7.94
N LYS A 147 -27.17 -11.15 8.46
CA LYS A 147 -28.25 -11.81 9.23
C LYS A 147 -29.27 -12.54 8.34
N VAL A 148 -29.22 -12.33 7.03
CA VAL A 148 -30.20 -12.87 6.10
C VAL A 148 -29.51 -13.88 5.17
N ASN A 149 -29.90 -15.15 5.28
CA ASN A 149 -29.25 -16.28 4.61
C ASN A 149 -28.99 -16.07 3.11
N LYS A 150 -29.92 -15.43 2.39
CA LYS A 150 -29.76 -15.19 0.94
C LYS A 150 -28.50 -14.37 0.61
N TYR A 151 -28.13 -13.39 1.43
CA TYR A 151 -26.93 -12.58 1.21
C TYR A 151 -25.66 -13.33 1.66
N VAL A 152 -25.75 -14.15 2.71
CA VAL A 152 -24.64 -15.02 3.13
C VAL A 152 -24.25 -15.95 1.99
N TYR A 153 -25.20 -16.69 1.42
CA TYR A 153 -24.93 -17.56 0.27
C TYR A 153 -24.41 -16.79 -0.95
N PHE A 154 -24.94 -15.59 -1.19
CA PHE A 154 -24.50 -14.76 -2.29
C PHE A 154 -23.03 -14.31 -2.11
N PHE A 155 -22.65 -13.83 -0.93
CA PHE A 155 -21.28 -13.37 -0.67
C PHE A 155 -20.27 -14.53 -0.65
N GLU A 156 -20.65 -15.71 -0.16
CA GLU A 156 -19.80 -16.91 -0.28
C GLU A 156 -19.61 -17.32 -1.73
N ALA A 157 -20.64 -17.26 -2.57
CA ALA A 157 -20.52 -17.54 -4.00
C ALA A 157 -19.66 -16.52 -4.77
N CYS A 158 -19.53 -15.29 -4.26
CA CYS A 158 -18.68 -14.25 -4.84
C CYS A 158 -17.22 -14.31 -4.36
N ARG A 159 -16.93 -15.09 -3.32
CA ARG A 159 -15.59 -15.20 -2.73
C ARG A 159 -14.68 -16.01 -3.66
N LEU A 160 -13.75 -15.32 -4.32
CA LEU A 160 -12.72 -15.92 -5.20
C LEU A 160 -11.64 -16.63 -4.39
#